data_AF-A0A7S2XWK9-F1
#
_entry.id   AF-A0A7S2XWK9-F1
#
_cell.length_a   1.000
_cell.length_b   1.000
_cell.length_c   1.000
_cell.angle_alpha   90.00
_cell.angle_beta   90.00
_cell.angle_gamma   90.00
#
_symmetry.space_group_name_H-M   'P 1'
#
loop_
_entity.id
_entity.type
_entity.pdbx_description
1 polymer ?
#
loop_
_entity_poly.entity_id
_entity_poly.type
_entity_poly.pdbx_seq_one_letter_code
_entity_poly.pdbx_strand_id
1 'polypeptide(L)'
;LLYREIMISRFRDMRERIEQRAVEREKKMGKILTRTPQLLSCALLYACMSMPLFFTANAGALLNNSIAVKLCVILTWLGFIGGALGDFTKTIVKGRAEDSENKLVTEGIFKFLRHPNYSGEQLGWSANFVAALSAILTVVRQGNVTSVYGSKIKITAGLGMSLLGLVGIMFVLMRATTVLEQRQKEKYGENKSYGDWVKSSWAGLCLPGKKSAGTVKKGQ
;
A
#
# COMPACT_ATOMS: atom_id res chain seq x y z
N LEU A 1 -2.78 -16.26 1.70
CA LEU A 1 -2.79 -16.64 0.26
C LEU A 1 -3.22 -18.09 0.08
N LEU A 2 -2.57 -19.05 0.76
CA LEU A 2 -2.93 -20.47 0.72
C LEU A 2 -4.43 -20.75 0.98
N TYR A 3 -5.01 -20.15 2.03
CA TYR A 3 -6.44 -20.31 2.30
C TYR A 3 -7.34 -19.82 1.14
N ARG A 4 -7.00 -18.69 0.48
CA ARG A 4 -7.76 -18.19 -0.67
C ARG A 4 -7.59 -19.10 -1.89
N GLU A 5 -6.42 -19.69 -2.08
CA GLU A 5 -6.15 -20.65 -3.17
C GLU A 5 -6.95 -21.95 -2.99
N ILE A 6 -7.07 -22.43 -1.74
CA ILE A 6 -7.88 -23.61 -1.41
C ILE A 6 -9.37 -23.31 -1.59
N MET A 7 -9.84 -22.16 -1.11
CA MET A 7 -11.28 -21.86 -1.06
C MET A 7 -11.86 -21.27 -2.35
N ILE A 8 -11.02 -20.70 -3.23
CA ILE A 8 -11.48 -19.96 -4.41
C ILE A 8 -10.65 -20.41 -5.63
N SER A 9 -11.26 -21.21 -6.51
CA SER A 9 -10.64 -21.79 -7.72
C SER A 9 -9.94 -20.75 -8.59
N ARG A 10 -10.53 -19.56 -8.75
CA ARG A 10 -9.96 -18.45 -9.52
C ARG A 10 -8.55 -18.06 -9.09
N PHE A 11 -8.23 -18.13 -7.79
CA PHE A 11 -6.89 -17.76 -7.31
C PHE A 11 -5.84 -18.79 -7.72
N ARG A 12 -6.22 -20.08 -7.78
CA ARG A 12 -5.37 -21.14 -8.34
C ARG A 12 -5.14 -20.90 -9.84
N ASP A 13 -6.20 -20.68 -10.61
CA ASP A 13 -6.08 -20.43 -12.07
C ASP A 13 -5.26 -19.15 -12.36
N MET A 14 -5.40 -18.12 -11.51
CA MET A 14 -4.60 -16.90 -11.61
C MET A 14 -3.12 -17.19 -11.38
N ARG A 15 -2.77 -18.00 -10.38
CA ARG A 15 -1.39 -18.39 -10.10
C ARG A 15 -0.81 -19.18 -11.27
N GLU A 16 -1.52 -20.17 -11.77
CA GLU A 16 -1.08 -20.98 -12.92
C GLU A 16 -0.81 -20.11 -14.15
N ARG A 17 -1.70 -19.15 -14.47
CA ARG A 17 -1.48 -18.18 -15.56
C ARG A 17 -0.24 -17.30 -15.33
N ILE A 18 0.03 -16.89 -14.09
CA ILE A 18 1.21 -16.08 -13.76
C ILE A 18 2.48 -16.92 -13.93
N GLU A 19 2.46 -18.17 -13.47
CA GLU A 19 3.59 -19.11 -13.60
C GLU A 19 3.89 -19.43 -15.07
N GLN A 20 2.86 -19.70 -15.88
CA GLN A 20 3.01 -19.91 -17.32
C GLN A 20 3.65 -18.70 -18.01
N ARG A 21 3.14 -17.48 -17.76
CA ARG A 21 3.72 -16.25 -18.30
C ARG A 21 5.16 -16.01 -17.83
N ALA A 22 5.50 -16.42 -16.60
CA ALA A 22 6.86 -16.32 -16.09
C ALA A 22 7.78 -17.26 -16.87
N VAL A 23 7.39 -18.53 -17.04
CA VAL A 23 8.14 -19.52 -17.83
C VAL A 23 8.35 -19.06 -19.27
N GLU A 24 7.32 -18.49 -19.91
CA GLU A 24 7.45 -17.93 -21.27
C GLU A 24 8.47 -16.80 -21.34
N ARG A 25 8.46 -15.87 -20.38
CA ARG A 25 9.47 -14.79 -20.31
C ARG A 25 10.87 -15.33 -20.09
N GLU A 26 11.01 -16.34 -19.24
CA GLU A 26 12.31 -16.98 -18.97
C GLU A 26 12.89 -17.62 -20.22
N LYS A 27 12.06 -18.30 -21.03
CA LYS A 27 12.48 -18.85 -22.32
C LYS A 27 12.98 -17.77 -23.28
N LYS A 28 12.42 -16.56 -23.22
CA LYS A 28 12.76 -15.44 -24.15
C LYS A 28 14.00 -14.64 -23.73
N MET A 29 14.20 -14.41 -22.44
CA MET A 29 15.20 -13.46 -21.92
C MET A 29 16.17 -14.06 -20.90
N GLY A 30 16.02 -15.35 -20.56
CA GLY A 30 16.78 -16.01 -19.51
C GLY A 30 16.21 -15.76 -18.11
N LYS A 31 16.41 -16.74 -17.22
CA LYS A 31 15.81 -16.75 -15.87
C LYS A 31 16.27 -15.60 -14.97
N ILE A 32 17.55 -15.25 -15.04
CA ILE A 32 18.15 -14.21 -14.19
C ILE A 32 17.67 -12.83 -14.63
N LEU A 33 17.68 -12.53 -15.94
CA LEU A 33 17.37 -11.19 -16.45
C LEU A 33 15.90 -10.80 -16.29
N THR A 34 15.00 -11.78 -16.22
CA THR A 34 13.55 -11.54 -16.12
C THR A 34 13.06 -11.28 -14.70
N ARG A 35 13.61 -11.97 -13.70
CA ARG A 35 13.13 -11.88 -12.31
C ARG A 35 13.95 -10.94 -11.44
N THR A 36 15.26 -10.87 -11.66
CA THR A 36 16.19 -10.12 -10.81
C THR A 36 15.86 -8.62 -10.74
N PRO A 37 15.57 -7.91 -11.84
CA PRO A 37 15.31 -6.47 -11.77
C PRO A 37 14.08 -6.11 -10.93
N GLN A 38 12.99 -6.88 -11.08
CA GLN A 38 11.77 -6.66 -10.30
C GLN A 38 11.99 -6.97 -8.82
N LEU A 39 12.68 -8.09 -8.52
CA LEU A 39 12.99 -8.47 -7.15
C LEU A 39 13.89 -7.42 -6.47
N LEU A 40 14.93 -6.96 -7.16
CA LEU A 40 15.84 -5.92 -6.65
C LEU A 40 15.11 -4.60 -6.43
N SER A 41 14.23 -4.19 -7.36
CA SER A 41 13.44 -2.98 -7.21
C SER A 41 12.50 -3.06 -5.99
N CYS A 42 11.80 -4.19 -5.81
CA CYS A 42 10.97 -4.41 -4.63
C CYS A 42 11.80 -4.42 -3.34
N ALA A 43 12.91 -5.17 -3.31
CA ALA A 43 13.77 -5.26 -2.14
C ALA A 43 14.33 -3.89 -1.74
N LEU A 44 14.77 -3.10 -2.72
CA LEU A 44 15.24 -1.73 -2.49
C LEU A 44 14.14 -0.84 -1.92
N LEU A 45 12.93 -0.90 -2.50
CA LEU A 45 11.79 -0.13 -2.00
C LEU A 45 11.48 -0.50 -0.53
N TYR A 46 11.45 -1.78 -0.18
CA TYR A 46 11.23 -2.23 1.19
C TYR A 46 12.35 -1.83 2.14
N ALA A 47 13.61 -1.86 1.69
CA ALA A 47 14.73 -1.35 2.48
C ALA A 47 14.57 0.14 2.79
N CYS A 48 14.19 0.95 1.79
CA CYS A 48 13.88 2.36 1.96
C CYS A 48 12.69 2.60 2.91
N MET A 49 11.62 1.82 2.77
CA MET A 49 10.42 1.93 3.63
C MET A 49 10.67 1.50 5.08
N SER A 50 11.65 0.64 5.31
CA SER A 50 12.05 0.17 6.64
C SER A 50 13.03 1.13 7.32
N MET A 51 13.68 2.02 6.57
CA MET A 51 14.66 2.97 7.10
C MET A 51 14.14 3.86 8.25
N PRO A 52 12.88 4.33 8.29
CA PRO A 52 12.34 5.03 9.44
C PRO A 52 12.48 4.26 10.76
N LEU A 53 12.38 2.92 10.72
CA LEU A 53 12.47 2.07 11.91
C LEU A 53 13.87 2.12 12.53
N PHE A 54 14.91 2.33 11.72
CA PHE A 54 16.27 2.52 12.24
C PHE A 54 16.33 3.73 13.19
N PHE A 55 15.68 4.84 12.83
CA PHE A 55 15.71 6.05 13.66
C PHE A 55 14.92 5.90 14.95
N THR A 56 13.76 5.25 14.90
CA THR A 56 12.95 5.01 16.10
C THR A 56 13.57 3.96 17.01
N ALA A 57 14.18 2.90 16.45
CA ALA A 57 14.79 1.83 17.23
C ALA A 57 16.08 2.29 17.94
N ASN A 58 16.98 3.01 17.25
CA ASN A 58 18.24 3.43 17.84
C ASN A 58 18.10 4.53 18.91
N ALA A 59 17.05 5.35 18.84
CA ALA A 59 16.79 6.34 19.88
C ALA A 59 16.29 5.72 21.19
N GLY A 60 15.72 4.51 21.15
CA GLY A 60 15.38 3.72 22.33
C GLY A 60 14.66 4.52 23.44
N ALA A 61 15.22 4.44 24.66
CA ALA A 61 14.65 5.07 25.85
C ALA A 61 14.49 6.60 25.76
N LEU A 62 15.25 7.27 24.87
CA LEU A 62 15.13 8.73 24.66
C LEU A 62 13.74 9.13 24.14
N LEU A 63 13.01 8.19 23.52
CA LEU A 63 11.66 8.40 23.00
C LEU A 63 10.56 8.09 24.01
N ASN A 64 10.87 7.58 25.21
CA ASN A 64 9.86 7.16 26.20
C ASN A 64 8.88 8.27 26.57
N ASN A 65 9.32 9.53 26.56
CA ASN A 65 8.47 10.68 26.87
C ASN A 65 7.93 11.39 25.61
N SER A 66 8.26 10.91 24.41
CA SER A 66 7.82 11.52 23.16
C SER A 66 6.40 11.08 22.79
N ILE A 67 5.41 11.88 23.18
CA ILE A 67 4.00 11.65 22.81
C ILE A 67 3.84 11.59 21.29
N ALA A 68 4.55 12.44 20.55
CA ALA A 68 4.50 12.47 19.10
C ALA A 68 4.89 11.12 18.48
N VAL A 69 6.01 10.52 18.90
CA VAL A 69 6.45 9.21 18.40
C VAL A 69 5.42 8.14 18.76
N LYS A 70 4.90 8.12 20.00
CA LYS A 70 3.88 7.14 20.42
C LYS A 70 2.63 7.21 19.57
N LEU A 71 2.13 8.42 19.29
CA LEU A 71 0.97 8.63 18.41
C LEU A 71 1.24 8.14 16.99
N CYS A 72 2.42 8.44 16.43
CA CYS A 72 2.79 7.92 15.12
C CYS A 72 2.85 6.38 15.10
N VAL A 73 3.41 5.74 16.12
CA VAL A 73 3.44 4.26 16.21
C VAL A 73 2.02 3.70 16.28
N ILE A 74 1.13 4.30 17.05
CA ILE A 74 -0.29 3.91 17.12
C ILE A 74 -0.94 4.03 15.73
N LEU A 75 -0.75 5.16 15.04
CA LEU A 75 -1.29 5.36 13.69
C LEU A 75 -0.71 4.35 12.69
N THR A 76 0.57 3.99 12.81
CA THR A 76 1.21 2.96 11.99
C THR A 76 0.48 1.62 12.13
N TRP A 77 0.25 1.18 13.36
CA TRP A 77 -0.47 -0.07 13.65
C TRP A 77 -1.93 -0.01 13.24
N LEU A 78 -2.63 1.10 13.49
CA LEU A 78 -4.01 1.27 13.04
C LEU A 78 -4.14 1.17 11.51
N GLY A 79 -3.17 1.73 10.77
CA GLY A 79 -3.11 1.58 9.32
C GLY A 79 -3.00 0.12 8.88
N PHE A 80 -2.00 -0.61 9.39
CA PHE A 80 -1.78 -1.99 9.01
C PHE A 80 -2.90 -2.94 9.48
N ILE A 81 -3.42 -2.76 10.70
CA ILE A 81 -4.57 -3.52 11.20
C ILE A 81 -5.81 -3.23 10.35
N GLY A 82 -6.08 -1.97 10.04
CA GLY A 82 -7.20 -1.60 9.15
C GLY A 82 -7.09 -2.24 7.78
N GLY A 83 -5.89 -2.28 7.20
CA GLY A 83 -5.64 -2.98 5.94
C GLY A 83 -5.85 -4.48 6.02
N ALA A 84 -5.34 -5.12 7.07
CA ALA A 84 -5.51 -6.55 7.33
C ALA A 84 -6.98 -6.93 7.54
N LEU A 85 -7.74 -6.12 8.28
CA LEU A 85 -9.19 -6.28 8.46
C LEU A 85 -9.94 -6.14 7.13
N GLY A 86 -9.50 -5.23 6.26
CA GLY A 86 -9.99 -5.12 4.89
C GLY A 86 -9.80 -6.40 4.09
N ASP A 87 -8.58 -6.94 4.09
CA ASP A 87 -8.29 -8.20 3.40
C ASP A 87 -9.05 -9.40 3.99
N PHE A 88 -9.21 -9.43 5.31
CA PHE A 88 -9.98 -10.46 6.00
C PHE A 88 -11.47 -10.39 5.63
N THR A 89 -12.08 -9.21 5.73
CA THR A 89 -13.48 -8.96 5.33
C THR A 89 -13.72 -9.38 3.88
N LYS A 90 -12.84 -8.98 2.97
CA LYS A 90 -12.92 -9.34 1.55
C LYS A 90 -12.84 -10.85 1.33
N THR A 91 -12.02 -11.55 2.10
CA THR A 91 -11.89 -13.02 2.03
C THR A 91 -13.17 -13.71 2.48
N ILE A 92 -13.73 -13.29 3.61
CA ILE A 92 -14.96 -13.89 4.16
C ILE A 92 -16.13 -13.66 3.22
N VAL A 93 -16.37 -12.41 2.79
CA VAL A 93 -17.53 -12.08 1.95
C VAL A 93 -17.47 -12.80 0.61
N LYS A 94 -16.29 -12.86 -0.03
CA LYS A 94 -16.14 -13.59 -1.30
C LYS A 94 -16.16 -15.11 -1.13
N GLY A 95 -15.66 -15.64 -0.01
CA GLY A 95 -15.68 -17.07 0.27
C GLY A 95 -17.08 -17.61 0.58
N ARG A 96 -18.00 -16.76 1.04
CA ARG A 96 -19.41 -17.12 1.29
C ARG A 96 -20.35 -16.83 0.12
N ALA A 97 -19.89 -16.11 -0.91
CA ALA A 97 -20.72 -15.74 -2.04
C ALA A 97 -20.75 -16.87 -3.07
N GLU A 98 -21.95 -17.27 -3.50
CA GLU A 98 -22.15 -18.21 -4.60
C GLU A 98 -21.47 -17.72 -5.89
N ASP A 99 -21.61 -16.42 -6.19
CA ASP A 99 -20.87 -15.73 -7.25
C ASP A 99 -19.75 -14.85 -6.66
N SER A 100 -18.67 -15.50 -6.24
CA SER A 100 -17.49 -14.82 -5.67
C SER A 100 -16.83 -13.82 -6.64
N GLU A 101 -17.01 -13.99 -7.96
CA GLU A 101 -16.40 -13.14 -8.97
C GLU A 101 -17.14 -11.82 -9.13
N ASN A 102 -18.46 -11.85 -9.20
CA ASN A 102 -19.31 -10.67 -9.40
C ASN A 102 -19.83 -10.05 -8.09
N LYS A 103 -19.56 -10.66 -6.92
CA LYS A 103 -19.88 -10.02 -5.65
C LYS A 103 -19.06 -8.75 -5.43
N LEU A 104 -19.76 -7.61 -5.40
CA LEU A 104 -19.27 -6.35 -4.85
C LEU A 104 -19.25 -6.43 -3.32
N VAL A 105 -18.15 -6.01 -2.71
CA VAL A 105 -17.97 -6.02 -1.25
C VAL A 105 -18.14 -4.60 -0.73
N THR A 106 -19.25 -4.34 -0.05
CA THR A 106 -19.61 -3.00 0.50
C THR A 106 -19.83 -3.03 2.02
N GLU A 107 -19.59 -4.18 2.65
CA GLU A 107 -19.87 -4.44 4.06
C GLU A 107 -18.64 -4.25 4.96
N GLY A 108 -18.85 -4.13 6.27
CA GLY A 108 -17.76 -3.94 7.25
C GLY A 108 -16.97 -2.67 6.98
N ILE A 109 -15.64 -2.77 7.00
CA ILE A 109 -14.75 -1.63 6.73
C ILE A 109 -14.93 -1.05 5.31
N PHE A 110 -15.42 -1.86 4.36
CA PHE A 110 -15.68 -1.40 3.00
C PHE A 110 -16.80 -0.38 2.89
N LYS A 111 -17.66 -0.27 3.92
CA LYS A 111 -18.68 0.78 3.99
C LYS A 111 -18.06 2.18 3.98
N PHE A 112 -16.89 2.32 4.59
CA PHE A 112 -16.21 3.60 4.77
C PHE A 112 -15.02 3.76 3.82
N LEU A 113 -14.27 2.69 3.55
CA LEU A 113 -13.06 2.70 2.72
C LEU A 113 -13.24 1.79 1.52
N ARG A 114 -13.12 2.27 0.29
CA ARG A 114 -13.18 1.39 -0.90
C ARG A 114 -11.99 0.45 -1.01
N HIS A 115 -10.83 0.92 -0.58
CA HIS A 115 -9.56 0.20 -0.62
C HIS A 115 -8.89 0.21 0.76
N PRO A 116 -9.48 -0.47 1.77
CA PRO A 116 -8.99 -0.43 3.15
C PRO A 116 -7.54 -0.91 3.28
N ASN A 117 -7.13 -1.88 2.45
CA ASN A 117 -5.76 -2.36 2.37
C ASN A 117 -4.79 -1.25 1.95
N TYR A 118 -5.07 -0.52 0.87
CA TYR A 118 -4.19 0.54 0.40
C TYR A 118 -4.26 1.79 1.26
N SER A 119 -5.44 2.20 1.71
CA SER A 119 -5.59 3.32 2.65
C SER A 119 -4.87 3.02 3.97
N GLY A 120 -4.95 1.79 4.46
CA GLY A 120 -4.24 1.32 5.64
C GLY A 120 -2.72 1.36 5.48
N GLU A 121 -2.20 0.87 4.35
CA GLU A 121 -0.77 0.97 4.03
C GLU A 121 -0.32 2.44 3.87
N GLN A 122 -1.09 3.29 3.20
CA GLN A 122 -0.79 4.72 3.06
C GLN A 122 -0.67 5.39 4.44
N LEU A 123 -1.62 5.15 5.34
CA LEU A 123 -1.57 5.65 6.71
C LEU A 123 -0.35 5.09 7.46
N GLY A 124 -0.15 3.77 7.38
CA GLY A 124 0.91 3.04 8.05
C GLY A 124 2.30 3.58 7.72
N TRP A 125 2.61 3.66 6.43
CA TRP A 125 3.91 4.12 5.94
C TRP A 125 4.14 5.62 6.13
N SER A 126 3.08 6.44 6.04
CA SER A 126 3.17 7.87 6.37
C SER A 126 3.49 8.09 7.84
N ALA A 127 2.75 7.42 8.72
CA ALA A 127 2.96 7.54 10.16
C ALA A 127 4.34 7.03 10.57
N ASN A 128 4.83 5.94 9.96
CA ASN A 128 6.18 5.43 10.16
C ASN A 128 7.26 6.47 9.79
N PHE A 129 7.11 7.13 8.65
CA PHE A 129 8.03 8.21 8.24
C PHE A 129 8.01 9.40 9.21
N VAL A 130 6.82 9.84 9.62
CA VAL A 130 6.66 10.95 10.59
C VAL A 130 7.20 10.56 11.97
N ALA A 131 7.12 9.28 12.36
CA ALA A 131 7.74 8.76 13.58
C ALA A 131 9.25 8.95 13.57
N ALA A 132 9.93 8.66 12.43
CA ALA A 132 11.36 8.87 12.30
C ALA A 132 11.75 10.35 12.37
N LEU A 133 11.00 11.24 11.70
CA LEU A 133 11.22 12.69 11.81
C LEU A 133 11.07 13.17 13.26
N SER A 134 10.03 12.69 13.94
CA SER A 134 9.76 13.02 15.34
C SER A 134 10.83 12.47 16.29
N ALA A 135 11.35 11.27 16.02
CA ALA A 135 12.43 10.66 16.77
C ALA A 135 13.72 11.48 16.65
N ILE A 136 14.13 11.80 15.42
CA ILE A 136 15.33 12.60 15.16
C ILE A 136 15.20 13.96 15.84
N LEU A 137 14.07 14.64 15.69
CA LEU A 137 13.84 15.95 16.30
C LEU A 137 13.88 15.89 17.84
N THR A 138 13.34 14.82 18.43
CA THR A 138 13.40 14.59 19.88
C THR A 138 14.85 14.43 20.34
N VAL A 139 15.64 13.61 19.66
CA VAL A 139 17.05 13.37 19.98
C VAL A 139 17.92 14.62 19.76
N VAL A 140 17.65 15.39 18.70
CA VAL A 140 18.34 16.66 18.43
C VAL A 140 18.11 17.66 19.57
N ARG A 141 16.88 17.77 20.07
CA ARG A 141 16.56 18.67 21.20
C ARG A 141 17.28 18.29 22.49
N GLN A 142 17.60 17.01 22.66
CA GLN A 142 18.34 16.51 23.82
C GLN A 142 19.87 16.61 23.65
N GLY A 143 20.37 17.11 22.50
CA GLY A 143 21.80 17.32 22.24
C GLY A 143 22.60 16.06 21.86
N ASN A 144 21.96 14.89 21.71
CA ASN A 144 22.65 13.60 21.61
C ASN A 144 22.69 13.00 20.19
N VAL A 145 22.34 13.77 19.15
CA VAL A 145 22.05 13.22 17.81
C VAL A 145 23.20 12.43 17.18
N THR A 146 24.44 12.90 17.30
CA THR A 146 25.63 12.25 16.75
C THR A 146 26.05 11.02 17.55
N SER A 147 25.74 10.99 18.85
CA SER A 147 25.99 9.83 19.71
C SER A 147 25.01 8.69 19.39
N VAL A 148 23.75 9.03 19.09
CA VAL A 148 22.69 8.04 18.83
C VAL A 148 22.74 7.51 17.40
N TYR A 149 22.91 8.39 16.40
CA TYR A 149 22.80 8.02 14.99
C TYR A 149 24.14 8.02 14.24
N GLY A 150 25.24 8.36 14.92
CA GLY A 150 26.56 8.48 14.31
C GLY A 150 26.69 9.76 13.47
N SER A 151 27.35 9.66 12.31
CA SER A 151 27.67 10.84 11.51
C SER A 151 26.44 11.50 10.88
N LYS A 152 26.51 12.83 10.66
CA LYS A 152 25.47 13.61 9.98
C LYS A 152 25.12 13.05 8.60
N ILE A 153 26.11 12.50 7.89
CA ILE A 153 25.95 11.86 6.58
C ILE A 153 25.02 10.65 6.65
N LYS A 154 25.13 9.81 7.70
CA LYS A 154 24.23 8.67 7.89
C LYS A 154 22.79 9.11 8.13
N ILE A 155 22.61 10.19 8.91
CA ILE A 155 21.29 10.75 9.19
C ILE A 155 20.65 11.28 7.91
N THR A 156 21.36 12.10 7.13
CA THR A 156 20.82 12.69 5.90
C THR A 156 20.55 11.62 4.84
N ALA A 157 21.46 10.65 4.66
CA ALA A 157 21.24 9.52 3.76
C ALA A 157 20.05 8.66 4.19
N GLY A 158 19.92 8.36 5.49
CA GLY A 158 18.81 7.61 6.04
C GLY A 158 17.46 8.31 5.88
N LEU A 159 17.42 9.63 6.08
CA LEU A 159 16.23 10.43 5.81
C LEU A 159 15.88 10.46 4.32
N GLY A 160 16.89 10.59 3.45
CA GLY A 160 16.70 10.50 2.01
C GLY A 160 16.09 9.16 1.59
N MET A 161 16.63 8.05 2.08
CA MET A 161 16.07 6.71 1.85
C MET A 161 14.65 6.58 2.41
N SER A 162 14.39 7.11 3.59
CA SER A 162 13.05 7.09 4.20
C SER A 162 12.02 7.84 3.36
N LEU A 163 12.38 9.01 2.83
CA LEU A 163 11.53 9.81 1.96
C LEU A 163 11.31 9.12 0.61
N LEU A 164 12.37 8.57 0.01
CA LEU A 164 12.25 7.78 -1.22
C LEU A 164 11.34 6.57 -1.04
N GLY A 165 11.43 5.89 0.11
CA GLY A 165 10.54 4.80 0.48
C GLY A 165 9.08 5.23 0.54
N LEU A 166 8.79 6.33 1.26
CA LEU A 166 7.44 6.88 1.37
C LEU A 166 6.87 7.31 0.01
N VAL A 167 7.62 8.08 -0.78
CA VAL A 167 7.18 8.54 -2.10
C VAL A 167 6.96 7.35 -3.03
N GLY A 168 7.88 6.38 -3.02
CA GLY A 168 7.79 5.17 -3.83
C GLY A 168 6.54 4.35 -3.51
N ILE A 169 6.28 4.04 -2.24
CA ILE A 169 5.10 3.26 -1.86
C ILE A 169 3.80 4.02 -2.13
N MET A 170 3.77 5.33 -1.86
CA MET A 170 2.61 6.17 -2.17
C MET A 170 2.28 6.15 -3.65
N PHE A 171 3.28 6.31 -4.52
CA PHE A 171 3.08 6.24 -5.96
C PHE A 171 2.52 4.89 -6.41
N VAL A 172 3.09 3.78 -5.91
CA VAL A 172 2.62 2.43 -6.23
C VAL A 172 1.16 2.23 -5.79
N LEU A 173 0.82 2.62 -4.56
CA LEU A 173 -0.53 2.45 -4.01
C LEU A 173 -1.56 3.36 -4.69
N MET A 174 -1.22 4.62 -4.97
CA MET A 174 -2.11 5.53 -5.71
C MET A 174 -2.41 5.02 -7.11
N ARG A 175 -1.38 4.50 -7.82
CA ARG A 175 -1.57 3.90 -9.14
C ARG A 175 -2.44 2.65 -9.07
N ALA A 176 -2.21 1.77 -8.10
CA ALA A 176 -3.01 0.56 -7.91
C ALA A 176 -4.49 0.90 -7.61
N THR A 177 -4.72 1.87 -6.72
CA THR A 177 -6.05 2.37 -6.35
C THR A 177 -6.77 2.92 -7.58
N THR A 178 -6.09 3.75 -8.39
CA THR A 178 -6.66 4.33 -9.62
C THR A 178 -7.11 3.25 -10.62
N VAL A 179 -6.27 2.24 -10.85
CA VAL A 179 -6.59 1.12 -11.74
C VAL A 179 -7.75 0.29 -11.21
N LEU A 180 -7.86 0.13 -9.90
CA LEU A 180 -8.94 -0.62 -9.27
C LEU A 180 -10.28 0.12 -9.29
N GLU A 181 -10.28 1.43 -9.06
CA GLU A 181 -11.47 2.27 -9.24
C GLU A 181 -11.98 2.19 -10.69
N GLN A 182 -11.08 2.23 -11.68
CA GLN A 182 -11.46 2.08 -13.08
C GLN A 182 -12.10 0.72 -13.35
N ARG A 183 -11.48 -0.38 -12.90
CA ARG A 183 -12.01 -1.73 -13.09
C ARG A 183 -13.33 -1.96 -12.36
N GLN A 184 -13.50 -1.39 -11.17
CA GLN A 184 -14.76 -1.45 -10.43
C GLN A 184 -15.86 -0.67 -11.14
N LYS A 185 -15.53 0.49 -11.71
CA LYS A 185 -16.48 1.28 -12.52
C LYS A 185 -16.87 0.55 -13.80
N GLU A 186 -15.92 -0.06 -14.50
CA GLU A 186 -16.19 -0.88 -15.70
C GLU A 186 -17.10 -2.07 -15.39
N LYS A 187 -16.92 -2.69 -14.21
CA LYS A 187 -17.66 -3.89 -13.83
C LYS A 187 -19.03 -3.60 -13.20
N TYR A 188 -19.14 -2.56 -12.38
CA TYR A 188 -20.31 -2.30 -11.54
C TYR A 188 -20.97 -0.94 -11.81
N GLY A 189 -20.49 -0.17 -12.80
CA GLY A 189 -20.91 1.21 -13.04
C GLY A 189 -22.40 1.39 -13.33
N GLU A 190 -23.06 0.38 -13.89
CA GLU A 190 -24.50 0.38 -14.17
C GLU A 190 -25.35 0.02 -12.94
N ASN A 191 -24.73 -0.49 -11.86
CA ASN A 191 -25.44 -0.90 -10.65
C ASN A 191 -25.69 0.31 -9.73
N LYS A 192 -26.97 0.56 -9.42
CA LYS A 192 -27.38 1.63 -8.47
C LYS A 192 -26.70 1.50 -7.10
N SER A 193 -26.57 0.27 -6.57
CA SER A 193 -25.92 0.00 -5.28
C SER A 193 -24.44 0.41 -5.29
N TYR A 194 -23.75 0.23 -6.41
CA TYR A 194 -22.37 0.70 -6.57
C TYR A 194 -22.29 2.23 -6.55
N GLY A 195 -23.22 2.90 -7.25
CA GLY A 195 -23.30 4.36 -7.24
C GLY A 195 -23.52 4.96 -5.85
N ASP A 196 -24.41 4.36 -5.07
CA ASP A 196 -24.68 4.79 -3.69
C ASP A 196 -23.48 4.54 -2.77
N TRP A 197 -22.83 3.38 -2.90
CA TRP A 197 -21.62 3.04 -2.15
C TRP A 197 -20.45 3.98 -2.45
N VAL A 198 -20.23 4.35 -3.72
CA VAL A 198 -19.15 5.28 -4.11
C VAL A 198 -19.35 6.67 -3.48
N LYS A 199 -20.60 7.12 -3.33
CA LYS A 199 -20.91 8.41 -2.69
C LYS A 199 -20.67 8.38 -1.18
N SER A 200 -20.87 7.24 -0.52
CA SER A 200 -20.76 7.11 0.94
C SER A 200 -19.40 6.63 1.43
N SER A 201 -18.47 6.32 0.53
CA SER A 201 -17.15 5.74 0.87
C SER A 201 -16.00 6.60 0.36
N TRP A 202 -14.86 6.52 1.04
CA TRP A 202 -13.62 7.17 0.62
C TRP A 202 -12.80 6.26 -0.31
N ALA A 203 -12.33 6.83 -1.42
CA ALA A 203 -11.53 6.13 -2.43
C ALA A 203 -10.09 5.84 -1.99
N GLY A 204 -9.60 6.54 -0.96
CA GLY A 204 -8.17 6.66 -0.73
C GLY A 204 -7.53 7.72 -1.64
N LEU A 205 -6.20 7.75 -1.63
CA LEU A 205 -5.44 8.61 -2.54
C LEU A 205 -5.35 7.98 -3.93
N CYS A 206 -5.74 8.73 -4.95
CA CYS A 206 -5.70 8.34 -6.36
C CYS A 206 -4.84 9.31 -7.16
N LEU A 207 -4.26 8.82 -8.25
CA LEU A 207 -3.66 9.71 -9.25
C LEU A 207 -4.79 10.41 -10.01
N PRO A 208 -4.61 11.69 -10.37
CA PRO A 208 -5.58 12.37 -11.22
C PRO A 208 -5.71 11.59 -12.53
N GLY A 209 -6.94 11.15 -12.84
CA GLY A 209 -7.21 10.46 -14.08
C GLY A 209 -6.84 11.35 -15.26
N LYS A 210 -6.27 10.77 -16.32
CA LYS A 210 -6.28 11.44 -17.63
C LYS A 210 -7.74 11.77 -17.91
N LYS A 211 -8.09 13.06 -18.01
CA LYS A 211 -9.35 13.45 -18.65
C LYS A 211 -9.38 12.72 -19.98
N SER A 212 -10.33 11.81 -20.15
CA SER A 212 -10.63 11.25 -21.46
C SER A 212 -10.83 12.45 -22.37
N ALA A 213 -9.91 12.65 -23.33
CA ALA A 213 -10.08 13.64 -24.36
C ALA A 213 -11.44 13.35 -24.98
N GLY A 214 -12.38 14.29 -24.78
CA GLY A 214 -13.73 14.12 -25.25
C GLY A 214 -13.67 13.91 -26.76
N THR A 215 -13.99 12.69 -27.20
CA THR A 215 -14.42 12.47 -28.57
C THR A 215 -15.74 13.22 -28.70
N VAL A 216 -15.64 14.51 -29.02
CA VAL A 216 -16.75 15.28 -29.57
C VAL A 216 -17.09 14.56 -30.87
N LYS A 217 -18.08 13.66 -30.81
CA LYS A 217 -18.85 13.31 -31.99
C LYS A 217 -19.46 14.62 -32.48
N LYS A 218 -18.81 15.24 -33.47
CA LYS A 218 -19.49 16.20 -34.34
C LYS A 218 -20.57 15.40 -35.06
N GLY A 219 -21.79 15.49 -34.55
CA GLY A 219 -22.99 15.08 -35.25
C GLY A 219 -23.55 16.28 -36.00
N GLN A 220 -24.02 15.97 -37.21
CA GLN A 220 -24.85 16.75 -38.13
C GLN A 220 -24.14 17.84 -38.94
#